data_AF-A0A4R0GAZ8-F1
#
_entry.id   AF-A0A4R0GAZ8-F1
#
_cell.length_a   1.000
_cell.length_b   1.000
_cell.length_c   1.000
_cell.angle_alpha   90.00
_cell.angle_beta   90.00
_cell.angle_gamma   90.00
#
_symmetry.space_group_name_H-M   'P 1'
#
loop_
_entity.id
_entity.type
_entity.pdbx_description
1 polymer ?
#
loop_
_entity_poly.entity_id
_entity_poly.type
_entity_poly.pdbx_seq_one_letter_code
_entity_poly.pdbx_strand_id
1 'polypeptide(L)'
;MRYLVVWLFFVTAALQAAPLSPADRDAVRQQQEQLLRQNQQQRDELERATPLPRAGRTPSDTQAGGPCFDIHTITLSGVTLISEKAQQKLLAPWQNQCLNMAKITELTAAISDWYISRGYITSRAFLTEQDLSHGELRIVVLEGKLRHIRLEGESPHMLKMVFPGREGKVLNLRD
;
A
#
# COMPACT_ATOMS: atom_id res chain seq x y z
N MET A 1 88.24 -19.38 -11.47
CA MET A 1 86.81 -19.62 -11.23
C MET A 1 86.57 -19.85 -9.74
N ARG A 2 85.96 -18.89 -9.04
CA ARG A 2 85.35 -19.09 -7.71
C ARG A 2 84.12 -18.17 -7.65
N TYR A 3 82.95 -18.76 -7.88
CA TYR A 3 81.66 -18.07 -7.80
C TYR A 3 81.29 -17.87 -6.33
N LEU A 4 81.05 -16.62 -5.92
CA LEU A 4 80.55 -16.31 -4.59
C LEU A 4 79.01 -16.31 -4.66
N VAL A 5 78.40 -17.37 -4.14
CA VAL A 5 76.94 -17.53 -4.07
C VAL A 5 76.42 -16.66 -2.91
N VAL A 6 75.70 -15.59 -3.23
CA VAL A 6 75.00 -14.76 -2.24
C VAL A 6 73.63 -15.39 -1.97
N TRP A 7 73.44 -15.89 -0.76
CA TRP A 7 72.14 -16.36 -0.27
C TRP A 7 71.26 -15.15 0.10
N LEU A 8 70.25 -14.86 -0.72
CA LEU A 8 69.21 -13.87 -0.42
C LEU A 8 68.22 -14.48 0.57
N PHE A 9 68.34 -14.13 1.85
CA PHE A 9 67.33 -14.44 2.86
C PHE A 9 66.08 -13.59 2.60
N PHE A 10 65.01 -14.22 2.09
CA PHE A 10 63.68 -13.63 2.07
C PHE A 10 63.12 -13.63 3.50
N VAL A 11 63.06 -12.46 4.14
CA VAL A 11 62.35 -12.26 5.41
C VAL A 11 60.87 -12.08 5.08
N THR A 12 60.07 -13.11 5.32
CA THR A 12 58.60 -13.00 5.31
C THR A 12 58.14 -12.33 6.60
N ALA A 13 57.72 -11.07 6.52
CA ALA A 13 57.06 -10.40 7.64
C ALA A 13 55.65 -10.98 7.82
N ALA A 14 55.42 -11.66 8.95
CA ALA A 14 54.08 -12.07 9.36
C ALA A 14 53.30 -10.84 9.86
N LEU A 15 52.28 -10.41 9.10
CA LEU A 15 51.29 -9.44 9.57
C LEU A 15 50.45 -10.09 10.68
N GLN A 16 50.79 -9.81 11.95
CA GLN A 16 49.97 -10.24 13.08
C GLN A 16 48.78 -9.28 13.24
N ALA A 17 47.57 -9.77 13.01
CA ALA A 17 46.36 -9.07 13.39
C ALA A 17 46.28 -9.01 14.93
N ALA A 18 46.24 -7.80 15.50
CA ALA A 18 46.13 -7.63 16.93
C ALA A 18 44.79 -8.24 17.44
N PRO A 19 44.79 -9.05 18.50
CA PRO A 19 43.55 -9.57 19.06
C PRO A 19 42.71 -8.40 19.61
N LEU A 20 41.41 -8.39 19.29
CA LEU A 20 40.46 -7.39 19.81
C LEU A 20 40.58 -7.28 21.33
N SER A 21 40.75 -6.05 21.82
CA SER A 21 40.83 -5.77 23.25
C SER A 21 39.48 -6.08 23.93
N PRO A 22 39.44 -6.28 25.25
CA PRO A 22 38.19 -6.48 25.98
C PRO A 22 37.16 -5.36 25.71
N ALA A 23 37.62 -4.10 25.62
CA ALA A 23 36.77 -2.95 25.33
C ALA A 23 36.16 -3.00 23.92
N ASP A 24 36.92 -3.44 22.92
CA ASP A 24 36.41 -3.59 21.55
C ASP A 24 35.34 -4.69 21.47
N ARG A 25 35.51 -5.77 22.25
CA ARG A 25 34.53 -6.86 22.31
C ARG A 25 33.23 -6.43 22.95
N ASP A 26 33.29 -5.62 24.01
CA ASP A 26 32.10 -5.10 24.69
C ASP A 26 31.36 -4.08 23.80
N ALA A 27 32.09 -3.22 23.09
CA ALA A 27 31.50 -2.30 22.11
C ALA A 27 30.76 -3.06 20.98
N VAL A 28 31.37 -4.14 20.44
CA VAL A 28 30.73 -4.98 19.42
C VAL A 28 29.48 -5.69 19.96
N ARG A 29 29.51 -6.19 21.20
CA ARG A 29 28.33 -6.80 21.83
C ARG A 29 27.19 -5.81 22.01
N GLN A 30 27.48 -4.60 22.51
CA GLN A 30 26.49 -3.54 22.66
C GLN A 30 25.86 -3.16 21.31
N GLN A 31 26.69 -3.05 20.26
CA GLN A 31 26.20 -2.79 18.91
C GLN A 31 25.30 -3.92 18.38
N GLN A 32 25.67 -5.19 18.61
CA GLN A 32 24.83 -6.33 18.23
C GLN A 32 23.49 -6.32 18.97
N GLU A 33 23.48 -6.09 20.28
CA GLU A 33 22.25 -6.00 21.07
C GLU A 33 21.35 -4.85 20.60
N GLN A 34 21.93 -3.72 20.20
CA GLN A 34 21.17 -2.61 19.65
C GLN A 34 20.52 -2.97 18.31
N LEU A 35 21.27 -3.62 17.41
CA LEU A 35 20.73 -4.08 16.12
C LEU A 35 19.60 -5.09 16.28
N LEU A 36 19.75 -6.05 17.22
CA LEU A 36 18.70 -7.03 17.52
C LEU A 36 17.43 -6.35 18.03
N ARG A 37 17.56 -5.37 18.95
CA ARG A 37 16.42 -4.59 19.44
C ARG A 37 15.73 -3.81 18.33
N GLN A 38 16.48 -3.17 17.45
CA GLN A 38 15.91 -2.45 16.30
C GLN A 38 15.18 -3.40 15.34
N ASN A 39 15.74 -4.58 15.05
CA ASN A 39 15.08 -5.56 14.19
C ASN A 39 13.79 -6.08 14.80
N GLN A 40 13.78 -6.31 16.13
CA GLN A 40 12.59 -6.72 16.86
C GLN A 40 11.50 -5.64 16.81
N GLN A 41 11.85 -4.38 17.09
CA GLN A 41 10.92 -3.26 16.98
C GLN A 41 10.29 -3.15 15.58
N GLN A 42 11.11 -3.29 14.54
CA GLN A 42 10.63 -3.26 13.16
C GLN A 42 9.66 -4.42 12.86
N ARG A 43 9.90 -5.61 13.40
CA ARG A 43 8.97 -6.75 13.27
C ARG A 43 7.64 -6.47 13.97
N ASP A 44 7.68 -5.98 15.21
CA ASP A 44 6.49 -5.69 16.00
C ASP A 44 5.63 -4.57 15.36
N GLU A 45 6.24 -3.64 14.64
CA GLU A 45 5.55 -2.62 13.84
C GLU A 45 4.83 -3.21 12.63
N LEU A 46 5.49 -4.12 11.89
CA LEU A 46 4.90 -4.81 10.74
C LEU A 46 3.75 -5.74 11.17
N GLU A 47 3.86 -6.40 12.32
CA GLU A 47 2.79 -7.25 12.85
C GLU A 47 1.55 -6.45 13.27
N ARG A 48 1.74 -5.23 13.78
CA ARG A 48 0.64 -4.32 14.14
C ARG A 48 -0.05 -3.70 12.93
N ALA A 49 0.58 -3.68 11.75
CA ALA A 49 -0.06 -3.18 10.54
C ALA A 49 -1.30 -4.03 10.23
N THR A 50 -2.49 -3.43 10.38
CA THR A 50 -3.75 -4.14 10.17
C THR A 50 -3.81 -4.66 8.73
N PRO A 51 -4.00 -5.97 8.50
CA PRO A 51 -4.27 -6.47 7.17
C PRO A 51 -5.55 -5.79 6.69
N LEU A 52 -5.47 -5.05 5.57
CA LEU A 52 -6.67 -4.49 4.97
C LEU A 52 -7.64 -5.64 4.70
N PRO A 53 -8.93 -5.51 5.04
CA PRO A 53 -9.93 -6.50 4.69
C PRO A 53 -9.79 -6.78 3.19
N ARG A 54 -9.37 -8.00 2.83
CA ARG A 54 -9.59 -8.46 1.47
C ARG A 54 -11.10 -8.54 1.35
N ALA A 55 -11.68 -7.66 0.56
CA ALA A 55 -13.01 -7.90 0.03
C ALA A 55 -12.95 -9.28 -0.62
N GLY A 56 -13.61 -10.25 0.00
CA GLY A 56 -13.69 -11.60 -0.52
C GLY A 56 -14.42 -11.49 -1.84
N ARG A 57 -13.70 -11.69 -2.95
CA ARG A 57 -14.35 -11.95 -4.23
C ARG A 57 -14.96 -13.33 -4.11
N THR A 58 -16.21 -13.41 -3.67
CA THR A 58 -17.05 -14.49 -4.14
C THR A 58 -17.19 -14.26 -5.64
N PRO A 59 -16.64 -15.15 -6.50
CA PRO A 59 -17.01 -15.09 -7.89
C PRO A 59 -18.52 -15.26 -7.90
N SER A 60 -19.24 -14.22 -8.31
CA SER A 60 -20.62 -14.42 -8.71
C SER A 60 -20.53 -15.16 -10.04
N ASP A 61 -20.33 -16.48 -9.96
CA ASP A 61 -20.70 -17.39 -11.05
C ASP A 61 -22.23 -17.41 -11.07
N THR A 62 -22.77 -16.27 -11.43
CA THR A 62 -24.16 -16.10 -11.74
C THR A 62 -24.09 -15.62 -13.16
N GLN A 63 -24.20 -16.58 -14.08
CA GLN A 63 -24.93 -16.33 -15.31
C GLN A 63 -26.31 -15.78 -14.90
N ALA A 64 -26.35 -14.50 -14.54
CA ALA A 64 -27.57 -13.82 -14.17
C ALA A 64 -28.28 -13.55 -15.50
N GLY A 65 -29.04 -14.56 -15.92
CA GLY A 65 -30.03 -14.44 -16.96
C GLY A 65 -30.95 -13.29 -16.60
N GLY A 66 -30.94 -12.27 -17.47
CA GLY A 66 -31.66 -11.02 -17.32
C GLY A 66 -31.27 -10.09 -18.48
N PRO A 67 -32.08 -9.07 -18.77
CA PRO A 67 -31.74 -8.09 -19.80
C PRO A 67 -30.41 -7.42 -19.45
N CYS A 68 -29.56 -7.27 -20.46
CA CYS A 68 -28.30 -6.53 -20.35
C CYS A 68 -28.37 -5.27 -21.20
N PHE A 69 -27.54 -4.29 -20.85
CA PHE A 69 -27.39 -3.03 -21.55
C PHE A 69 -26.06 -3.02 -22.29
N ASP A 70 -26.06 -2.66 -23.57
CA ASP A 70 -24.84 -2.47 -24.34
C ASP A 70 -24.14 -1.20 -23.87
N ILE A 71 -23.06 -1.35 -23.11
CA ILE A 71 -22.30 -0.23 -22.56
C ILE A 71 -21.07 0.03 -23.42
N HIS A 72 -21.01 1.21 -24.02
CA HIS A 72 -19.87 1.69 -24.80
C HIS A 72 -18.89 2.46 -23.93
N THR A 73 -19.41 3.39 -23.12
CA THR A 73 -18.61 4.33 -22.35
C THR A 73 -18.94 4.21 -20.87
N ILE A 74 -17.91 4.15 -20.03
CA ILE A 74 -18.04 4.18 -18.57
C ILE A 74 -17.29 5.40 -18.05
N THR A 75 -17.97 6.25 -17.29
CA THR A 75 -17.38 7.46 -16.69
C THR A 75 -17.43 7.38 -15.17
N LEU A 76 -16.37 7.84 -14.51
CA LEU A 76 -16.34 8.01 -13.07
C LEU A 76 -16.47 9.49 -12.71
N SER A 77 -17.30 9.78 -11.72
CA SER A 77 -17.51 11.13 -11.18
C SER A 77 -17.22 11.15 -9.69
N GLY A 78 -16.80 12.32 -9.16
CA GLY A 78 -16.42 12.46 -7.74
C GLY A 78 -15.08 11.84 -7.38
N VAL A 79 -14.26 11.50 -8.39
CA VAL A 79 -12.94 10.89 -8.20
C VAL A 79 -11.85 11.95 -8.20
N THR A 80 -11.05 12.00 -7.14
CA THR A 80 -9.85 12.84 -7.06
C THR A 80 -8.57 12.02 -6.87
N LEU A 81 -8.70 10.79 -6.34
CA LEU A 81 -7.56 9.92 -6.02
C LEU A 81 -7.14 8.96 -7.14
N ILE A 82 -8.04 8.61 -8.06
CA ILE A 82 -7.71 7.73 -9.20
C ILE A 82 -7.30 8.61 -10.39
N SER A 83 -6.04 8.53 -10.79
CA SER A 83 -5.58 9.17 -12.02
C SER A 83 -6.29 8.63 -13.26
N GLU A 84 -6.45 9.44 -14.31
CA GLU A 84 -7.14 9.04 -15.54
C GLU A 84 -6.59 7.73 -16.13
N LYS A 85 -5.26 7.56 -16.15
CA LYS A 85 -4.61 6.31 -16.59
C LYS A 85 -5.02 5.10 -15.76
N ALA A 86 -5.14 5.27 -14.44
CA ALA A 86 -5.57 4.20 -13.55
C ALA A 86 -7.07 3.91 -13.72
N GLN A 87 -7.91 4.92 -13.98
CA GLN A 87 -9.32 4.73 -14.31
C GLN A 87 -9.48 3.93 -15.61
N GLN A 88 -8.78 4.31 -16.68
CA GLN A 88 -8.81 3.58 -17.95
C GLN A 88 -8.42 2.11 -17.76
N LYS A 89 -7.35 1.83 -17.00
CA LYS A 89 -6.94 0.45 -16.71
C LYS A 89 -7.97 -0.32 -15.88
N LEU A 90 -8.60 0.33 -14.90
CA LEU A 90 -9.62 -0.27 -14.04
C LEU A 90 -10.91 -0.60 -14.82
N LEU A 91 -11.29 0.27 -15.76
CA LEU A 91 -12.52 0.17 -16.54
C LEU A 91 -12.38 -0.64 -17.82
N ALA A 92 -11.17 -0.81 -18.36
CA ALA A 92 -10.93 -1.52 -19.61
C ALA A 92 -11.62 -2.90 -19.72
N PRO A 93 -11.67 -3.74 -18.65
CA PRO A 93 -12.35 -5.04 -18.72
C PRO A 93 -13.88 -4.97 -18.86
N TRP A 94 -14.48 -3.78 -18.76
CA TRP A 94 -15.94 -3.58 -18.70
C TRP A 94 -16.47 -2.74 -19.88
N GLN A 95 -15.60 -2.13 -20.67
CA GLN A 95 -15.98 -1.31 -21.82
C GLN A 95 -16.44 -2.18 -23.00
N ASN A 96 -17.32 -1.62 -23.83
CA ASN A 96 -17.81 -2.21 -25.08
C ASN A 96 -18.40 -3.62 -24.88
N GLN A 97 -19.21 -3.80 -23.85
CA GLN A 97 -19.80 -5.09 -23.48
C GLN A 97 -21.25 -4.93 -23.04
N CYS A 98 -22.03 -6.00 -23.22
CA CYS A 98 -23.36 -6.09 -22.63
C CYS A 98 -23.24 -6.40 -21.13
N LEU A 99 -23.63 -5.44 -20.30
CA LEU A 99 -23.60 -5.54 -18.84
C LEU A 99 -25.01 -5.68 -18.28
N ASN A 100 -25.25 -6.75 -17.53
CA ASN A 100 -26.45 -6.89 -16.71
C ASN A 100 -26.22 -6.23 -15.33
N MET A 101 -27.26 -6.15 -14.50
CA MET A 101 -27.16 -5.54 -13.17
C MET A 101 -26.14 -6.22 -12.25
N ALA A 102 -25.95 -7.54 -12.38
CA ALA A 102 -24.93 -8.25 -11.62
C ALA A 102 -23.52 -7.75 -11.97
N LYS A 103 -23.20 -7.64 -13.27
CA LYS A 103 -21.91 -7.11 -13.74
C LYS A 103 -21.71 -5.64 -13.38
N ILE A 104 -22.74 -4.79 -13.45
CA ILE A 104 -22.62 -3.38 -13.01
C ILE A 104 -22.35 -3.29 -11.50
N THR A 105 -22.99 -4.15 -10.72
CA THR A 105 -22.73 -4.25 -9.28
C THR A 105 -21.30 -4.71 -9.01
N GLU A 106 -20.81 -5.70 -9.76
CA GLU A 106 -19.42 -6.19 -9.67
C GLU A 106 -18.42 -5.09 -10.04
N LEU A 107 -18.67 -4.32 -11.09
CA LEU A 107 -17.85 -3.16 -11.46
C LEU A 107 -17.83 -2.12 -10.33
N THR A 108 -18.98 -1.81 -9.75
CA THR A 108 -19.08 -0.86 -8.62
C THR A 108 -18.30 -1.37 -7.39
N ALA A 109 -18.37 -2.66 -7.10
CA ALA A 109 -17.57 -3.31 -6.06
C ALA A 109 -16.07 -3.26 -6.39
N ALA A 110 -15.66 -3.55 -7.62
CA ALA A 110 -14.28 -3.50 -8.06
C ALA A 110 -13.66 -2.10 -7.92
N ILE A 111 -14.44 -1.05 -8.21
CA ILE A 111 -14.01 0.34 -7.98
C ILE A 111 -13.85 0.61 -6.48
N SER A 112 -14.80 0.19 -5.65
CA SER A 112 -14.70 0.34 -4.19
C SER A 112 -13.49 -0.43 -3.61
N ASP A 113 -13.23 -1.63 -4.12
CA ASP A 113 -12.08 -2.46 -3.75
C ASP A 113 -10.75 -1.80 -4.12
N TRP A 114 -10.70 -1.05 -5.22
CA TRP A 114 -9.53 -0.27 -5.59
C TRP A 114 -9.16 0.74 -4.48
N TYR A 115 -10.15 1.38 -3.86
CA TYR A 115 -9.96 2.30 -2.73
C TYR A 115 -9.56 1.56 -1.46
N ILE A 116 -10.30 0.51 -1.10
CA ILE A 116 -10.08 -0.27 0.12
C ILE A 116 -8.68 -0.87 0.14
N SER A 117 -8.23 -1.46 -0.97
CA SER A 117 -6.89 -2.05 -1.11
C SER A 117 -5.74 -1.05 -0.92
N ARG A 118 -6.03 0.27 -1.00
CA ARG A 118 -5.08 1.37 -0.80
C ARG A 118 -5.24 2.09 0.53
N GLY A 119 -6.14 1.62 1.40
CA GLY A 119 -6.38 2.17 2.73
C GLY A 119 -7.52 3.20 2.82
N TYR A 120 -8.20 3.50 1.73
CA TYR A 120 -9.32 4.48 1.70
C TYR A 120 -10.66 3.81 2.05
N ILE A 121 -10.78 3.29 3.27
CA ILE A 121 -11.91 2.41 3.66
C ILE A 121 -13.29 3.09 3.69
N THR A 122 -13.33 4.41 3.82
CA THR A 122 -14.56 5.21 3.83
C THR A 122 -14.95 5.71 2.44
N SER A 123 -14.17 5.38 1.41
CA SER A 123 -14.44 5.76 0.02
C SER A 123 -15.13 4.63 -0.73
N ARG A 124 -16.24 4.92 -1.40
CA ARG A 124 -17.07 3.90 -2.08
C ARG A 124 -17.68 4.41 -3.37
N ALA A 125 -17.80 3.52 -4.35
CA ALA A 125 -18.54 3.75 -5.58
C ALA A 125 -20.00 3.34 -5.41
N PHE A 126 -20.90 4.03 -6.11
CA PHE A 126 -22.33 3.73 -6.14
C PHE A 126 -22.91 4.08 -7.50
N LEU A 127 -23.98 3.39 -7.85
CA LEU A 127 -24.76 3.62 -9.04
C LEU A 127 -25.91 4.59 -8.71
N THR A 128 -26.05 5.64 -9.50
CA THR A 128 -27.24 6.52 -9.46
C THR A 128 -28.24 6.10 -10.52
N GLU A 129 -29.52 6.41 -10.30
CA GLU A 129 -30.55 6.28 -11.33
C GLU A 129 -30.15 7.07 -12.59
N GLN A 130 -30.22 6.41 -13.74
CA GLN A 130 -29.83 6.94 -15.05
C GLN A 130 -30.44 6.11 -16.18
N ASP A 131 -30.54 6.71 -17.36
CA ASP A 131 -30.92 6.00 -18.57
C ASP A 131 -29.68 5.43 -19.26
N LEU A 132 -29.67 4.12 -19.52
CA LEU A 132 -28.58 3.39 -20.16
C LEU A 132 -28.83 3.13 -21.66
N SER A 133 -29.94 3.63 -22.22
CA SER A 133 -30.32 3.43 -23.63
C SER A 133 -29.26 3.90 -24.63
N HIS A 134 -28.47 4.91 -24.27
CA HIS A 134 -27.39 5.47 -25.08
C HIS A 134 -26.04 4.75 -24.89
N GLY A 135 -25.98 3.74 -24.02
CA GLY A 135 -24.76 2.98 -23.75
C GLY A 135 -23.70 3.73 -22.93
N GLU A 136 -24.11 4.78 -22.20
CA GLU A 136 -23.25 5.52 -21.29
C GLU A 136 -23.57 5.17 -19.83
N LEU A 137 -22.59 4.61 -19.12
CA LEU A 137 -22.71 4.26 -17.71
C LEU A 137 -21.88 5.24 -16.86
N ARG A 138 -22.56 6.02 -16.02
CA ARG A 138 -21.93 6.90 -15.04
C ARG A 138 -21.94 6.26 -13.65
N ILE A 139 -20.75 6.12 -13.08
CA ILE A 139 -20.56 5.67 -11.70
C ILE A 139 -20.09 6.85 -10.87
N VAL A 140 -20.70 7.03 -9.71
CA VAL A 140 -20.32 8.10 -8.78
C VAL A 140 -19.50 7.50 -7.67
N VAL A 141 -18.43 8.18 -7.29
CA VAL A 141 -17.59 7.82 -6.15
C VAL A 141 -17.71 8.90 -5.08
N LEU A 142 -17.95 8.47 -3.85
CA LEU A 142 -17.88 9.32 -2.67
C LEU A 142 -16.57 9.01 -1.94
N GLU A 143 -15.65 9.97 -1.98
CA GLU A 143 -14.38 9.91 -1.23
C GLU A 143 -14.61 10.44 0.20
N GLY A 144 -14.56 9.55 1.19
CA GLY A 144 -14.86 9.86 2.58
C GLY A 144 -13.76 10.71 3.23
N LYS A 145 -14.12 11.91 3.72
CA LYS A 145 -13.17 12.83 4.35
C LYS A 145 -13.18 12.72 5.88
N LEU A 146 -12.00 12.87 6.49
CA LEU A 146 -11.84 12.95 7.93
C LEU A 146 -12.35 14.30 8.44
N ARG A 147 -13.40 14.31 9.27
CA ARG A 147 -13.96 15.56 9.80
C ARG A 147 -13.17 16.08 10.99
N HIS A 148 -13.09 15.29 12.07
CA HIS A 148 -12.36 15.63 13.29
C HIS A 148 -11.75 14.40 13.93
N ILE A 149 -10.62 14.58 14.61
CA ILE A 149 -10.03 13.58 15.51
C ILE A 149 -10.24 14.06 16.95
N ARG A 150 -10.73 13.17 17.81
CA ARG A 150 -10.93 13.45 19.23
C ARG A 150 -10.21 12.39 20.05
N LEU A 151 -9.60 12.84 21.14
CA LEU A 151 -8.98 11.98 22.12
C LEU A 151 -9.45 12.45 23.50
N GLU A 152 -10.21 11.59 24.17
CA GLU A 152 -10.79 11.88 25.48
C GLU A 152 -9.67 12.03 26.52
N GLY A 153 -9.68 13.12 27.27
CA GLY A 153 -8.71 13.38 28.34
C GLY A 153 -7.32 13.86 27.89
N GLU A 154 -7.08 14.11 26.60
CA GLU A 154 -5.77 14.47 26.05
C GLU A 154 -5.72 15.85 25.40
N SER A 155 -4.51 16.41 25.29
CA SER A 155 -4.30 17.75 24.75
C SER A 155 -4.47 17.80 23.21
N PRO A 156 -5.22 18.77 22.65
CA PRO A 156 -5.38 18.96 21.20
C PRO A 156 -4.06 19.14 20.42
N HIS A 157 -2.98 19.55 21.10
CA HIS A 157 -1.68 19.75 20.48
C HIS A 157 -1.01 18.42 20.09
N MET A 158 -1.18 17.37 20.88
CA MET A 158 -0.63 16.05 20.56
C MET A 158 -1.21 15.51 19.25
N LEU A 159 -2.53 15.67 19.06
CA LEU A 159 -3.20 15.24 17.83
C LEU A 159 -2.68 15.95 16.58
N LYS A 160 -2.32 17.24 16.68
CA LYS A 160 -1.72 17.97 15.55
C LYS A 160 -0.31 17.49 15.20
N MET A 161 0.42 16.93 16.16
CA MET A 161 1.76 16.35 15.95
C MET A 161 1.67 14.95 15.33
N VAL A 162 0.73 14.12 15.81
CA VAL A 162 0.54 12.75 15.32
C VAL A 162 -0.17 12.73 13.96
N PHE A 163 -1.16 13.61 13.75
CA PHE A 163 -1.97 13.67 12.53
C PHE A 163 -1.89 15.06 11.87
N PRO A 164 -0.71 15.46 11.36
CA PRO A 164 -0.52 16.81 10.82
C PRO A 164 -1.37 17.04 9.57
N GLY A 165 -2.29 18.01 9.63
CA GLY A 165 -3.08 18.45 8.47
C GLY A 165 -4.03 17.40 7.89
N ARG A 166 -4.41 16.38 8.66
CA ARG A 166 -5.28 15.28 8.20
C ARG A 166 -6.77 15.63 8.17
N GLU A 167 -7.24 16.50 9.07
CA GLU A 167 -8.63 16.95 9.06
C GLU A 167 -8.98 17.66 7.73
N GLY A 168 -10.13 17.31 7.16
CA GLY A 168 -10.62 17.77 5.85
C GLY A 168 -10.06 17.02 4.64
N LYS A 169 -9.06 16.14 4.81
CA LYS A 169 -8.52 15.29 3.74
C LYS A 169 -9.30 13.98 3.61
N VAL A 170 -9.15 13.30 2.48
CA VAL A 170 -9.72 11.94 2.30
C VAL A 170 -9.04 11.01 3.30
N LEU A 171 -9.81 10.23 4.05
CA LEU A 171 -9.31 9.35 5.09
C LEU A 171 -8.54 8.18 4.46
N ASN A 172 -7.30 7.96 4.92
CA ASN A 172 -6.52 6.76 4.65
C ASN A 172 -6.09 6.11 5.97
N LEU A 173 -6.11 4.78 6.05
CA LEU A 173 -5.66 4.04 7.24
C LEU A 173 -4.14 4.02 7.45
N ARG A 174 -3.36 4.44 6.45
CA ARG A 174 -1.89 4.44 6.49
C ARG A 174 -1.29 5.80 6.85
N ASP A 175 -2.16 6.78 7.10
CA ASP A 175 -1.84 8.20 7.24
C ASP A 175 -1.71 8.68 8.68
#